data_AF-A0AAD6PJC6-F1
#
_entry.id   AF-A0AAD6PJC6-F1
#
_cell.length_a   1.000
_cell.length_b   1.000
_cell.length_c   1.000
_cell.angle_alpha   90.00
_cell.angle_beta   90.00
_cell.angle_gamma   90.00
#
_symmetry.space_group_name_H-M   'P 1'
#
loop_
_entity.id
_entity.type
_entity.pdbx_description
1 polymer ?
#
loop_
_entity_poly.entity_id
_entity_poly.type
_entity_poly.pdbx_seq_one_letter_code
_entity_poly.pdbx_strand_id
1 'polypeptide(L)'
;MGGCKGPITTFIIEPFIPHDQEFYLNIVSERLGCSISFSECGGIEIEENWDKVKTIFVPTGATFTSEVCAPLVATLPLEIKGKIEEFTQSVFALFQDLDFTFLEMNPFTLVDGKPYPLDMRGELDDTAAFKNFKKWGNIEFPMPFGRVMSPTESFVHGLDEKTSASLKFTVLNPEGRIWTMVAGGGASVIYADTVGDLGYASELGNYAEYSGAPNEEEVLQYARVVIDCATSGP
;
A
#
# COMPACT_ATOMS: atom_id res chain seq x y z
N MET A 1 16.27 -3.94 -1.34
CA MET A 1 15.45 -5.17 -1.48
C MET A 1 16.35 -6.30 -1.93
N GLY A 2 16.74 -7.20 -1.03
CA GLY A 2 17.45 -8.42 -1.37
C GLY A 2 16.83 -9.56 -0.56
N GLY A 3 16.58 -10.70 -1.19
CA GLY A 3 16.20 -11.93 -0.48
C GLY A 3 14.76 -12.41 -0.66
N CYS A 4 13.86 -11.63 -1.26
CA CYS A 4 12.51 -12.13 -1.54
C CYS A 4 12.49 -12.98 -2.83
N LYS A 5 11.83 -14.14 -2.80
CA LYS A 5 11.66 -15.04 -3.95
C LYS A 5 10.19 -15.44 -4.04
N GLY A 6 9.64 -15.40 -5.25
CA GLY A 6 8.27 -15.82 -5.52
C GLY A 6 8.06 -16.13 -7.00
N PRO A 7 7.00 -16.87 -7.36
CA PRO A 7 6.63 -17.06 -8.75
C PRO A 7 6.12 -15.74 -9.35
N ILE A 8 6.40 -15.51 -10.64
CA ILE A 8 5.76 -14.43 -11.40
C ILE A 8 4.48 -15.00 -12.01
N THR A 9 3.32 -14.61 -11.49
CA THR A 9 2.02 -15.18 -11.85
C THR A 9 1.11 -14.22 -12.61
N THR A 10 1.41 -12.92 -12.57
CA THR A 10 0.54 -11.87 -13.11
C THR A 10 1.37 -10.96 -14.01
N PHE A 11 0.85 -10.71 -15.21
CA PHE A 11 1.44 -9.80 -16.19
C PHE A 11 0.38 -8.80 -16.64
N ILE A 12 0.80 -7.55 -16.84
CA ILE A 12 0.00 -6.52 -17.49
C ILE A 12 0.60 -6.31 -18.87
N ILE A 13 -0.22 -6.34 -19.92
CA ILE A 13 0.21 -6.12 -21.31
C ILE A 13 -0.53 -4.90 -21.81
N GLU A 14 0.24 -3.86 -22.16
CA GLU A 14 -0.28 -2.59 -22.64
C GLU A 14 0.33 -2.21 -23.98
N PRO A 15 -0.33 -1.34 -24.76
CA PRO A 15 0.25 -0.80 -25.99
C PRO A 15 1.57 -0.07 -25.71
N PHE A 16 2.56 -0.27 -26.56
CA PHE A 16 3.74 0.57 -26.55
C PHE A 16 3.35 1.99 -26.98
N ILE A 17 3.74 2.97 -26.17
CA ILE A 17 3.51 4.40 -26.43
C ILE A 17 4.85 5.00 -26.86
N PRO A 18 5.06 5.38 -28.13
CA PRO A 18 6.25 6.14 -28.52
C PRO A 18 6.21 7.54 -27.90
N HIS A 19 7.26 7.92 -27.17
CA HIS A 19 7.37 9.22 -26.52
C HIS A 19 8.83 9.62 -26.33
N ASP A 20 9.08 10.93 -26.22
CA ASP A 20 10.43 11.50 -25.99
C ASP A 20 10.56 12.14 -24.59
N GLN A 21 9.46 12.24 -23.83
CA GLN A 21 9.43 12.93 -22.54
C GLN A 21 8.65 12.13 -21.51
N GLU A 22 9.21 12.04 -20.30
CA GLU A 22 8.63 11.36 -19.15
C GLU A 22 8.55 12.33 -17.97
N PHE A 23 7.40 12.33 -17.31
CA PHE A 23 7.10 13.16 -16.15
C PHE A 23 6.88 12.27 -14.93
N TYR A 24 7.09 12.86 -13.76
CA TYR A 24 6.82 12.24 -12.47
C TYR A 24 5.75 13.04 -11.73
N LEU A 25 4.78 12.34 -11.15
CA LEU A 25 3.79 12.91 -10.24
C LEU A 25 3.63 11.96 -9.04
N ASN A 26 3.68 12.50 -7.83
CA ASN A 26 3.44 11.74 -6.61
C ASN A 26 2.58 12.56 -5.64
N ILE A 27 1.63 11.90 -4.97
CA ILE A 27 0.78 12.46 -3.92
C ILE A 27 0.86 11.54 -2.72
N VAL A 28 1.26 12.09 -1.57
CA VAL A 28 1.38 11.36 -0.31
C VAL A 28 0.49 12.03 0.74
N SER A 29 -0.35 11.23 1.39
CA SER A 29 -1.13 11.68 2.54
C SER A 29 -0.20 11.84 3.76
N GLU A 30 -0.33 12.96 4.46
CA GLU A 30 0.38 13.28 5.67
C GLU A 30 -0.61 13.63 6.79
N ARG A 31 -0.11 13.71 8.03
CA ARG A 31 -0.94 13.99 9.21
C ARG A 31 -1.80 15.26 9.07
N LEU A 32 -1.27 16.31 8.43
CA LEU A 32 -1.91 17.63 8.37
C LEU A 32 -2.31 18.07 6.95
N GLY A 33 -2.26 17.16 5.97
CA GLY A 33 -2.50 17.50 4.57
C GLY A 33 -1.93 16.47 3.61
N CYS A 34 -1.60 16.90 2.41
CA CYS A 34 -0.97 16.05 1.40
C CYS A 34 0.23 16.76 0.78
N SER A 35 1.31 16.03 0.57
CA SER A 35 2.45 16.48 -0.23
C SER A 35 2.24 16.06 -1.67
N ILE A 36 2.33 17.01 -2.60
CA ILE A 36 2.25 16.78 -4.05
C ILE A 36 3.61 17.11 -4.65
N SER A 37 4.21 16.14 -5.33
CA SER A 37 5.52 16.25 -5.95
C SER A 37 5.44 16.09 -7.46
N PHE A 38 6.20 16.89 -8.20
CA PHE A 38 6.25 16.85 -9.66
C PHE A 38 7.68 17.04 -10.17
N SER A 39 8.04 16.36 -11.27
CA SER A 39 9.29 16.56 -11.99
C SER A 39 9.11 16.41 -13.51
N GLU A 40 9.89 17.19 -14.26
CA GLU A 40 10.03 17.09 -15.72
C GLU A 40 11.00 15.99 -16.17
N CYS A 41 11.67 15.33 -15.22
CA CYS A 41 12.59 14.23 -15.45
C CYS A 41 12.07 12.98 -14.72
N GLY A 42 10.98 12.40 -15.23
CA GLY A 42 10.43 11.14 -14.70
C GLY A 42 11.18 9.91 -15.19
N GLY A 43 10.59 8.74 -14.95
CA GLY A 43 11.09 7.46 -15.45
C GLY A 43 12.17 6.83 -14.58
N ILE A 44 13.00 6.00 -15.19
CA ILE A 44 14.05 5.23 -14.51
C ILE A 44 15.15 6.12 -13.90
N GLU A 45 15.32 7.34 -14.41
CA GLU A 45 16.37 8.28 -13.98
C GLU A 45 15.89 9.23 -12.86
N ILE A 46 14.67 9.07 -12.34
CA ILE A 46 14.12 9.99 -11.33
C ILE A 46 15.00 10.05 -10.06
N GLU A 47 15.59 8.92 -9.65
CA GLU A 47 16.42 8.84 -8.45
C GLU A 47 17.69 9.69 -8.56
N GLU A 48 18.23 9.82 -9.77
CA GLU A 48 19.42 10.63 -10.06
C GLU A 48 19.09 12.14 -10.20
N ASN A 49 17.80 12.46 -10.36
CA ASN A 49 17.29 13.82 -10.61
C ASN A 49 16.40 14.32 -9.46
N TRP A 50 16.59 13.81 -8.24
CA TRP A 50 15.75 14.16 -7.09
C TRP A 50 15.78 15.66 -6.74
N ASP A 51 16.89 16.35 -7.05
CA ASP A 51 17.03 17.81 -6.89
C ASP A 51 16.09 18.62 -7.81
N LYS A 52 15.58 18.01 -8.89
CA LYS A 52 14.63 18.62 -9.82
C LYS A 52 13.17 18.37 -9.41
N VAL A 53 12.93 17.49 -8.44
CA VAL A 53 11.58 17.24 -7.92
C VAL A 53 11.14 18.44 -7.09
N LYS A 54 10.01 19.02 -7.47
CA LYS A 54 9.37 20.10 -6.72
C LYS A 54 8.24 19.52 -5.91
N THR A 55 8.13 19.95 -4.66
CA THR A 55 7.07 19.51 -3.76
C THR A 55 6.33 20.71 -3.19
N ILE A 56 5.01 20.62 -3.14
CA ILE A 56 4.13 21.54 -2.43
C ILE A 56 3.34 20.77 -1.37
N PHE A 57 2.87 21.48 -0.35
CA PHE A 57 2.02 20.92 0.70
C PHE A 57 0.63 21.55 0.65
N VAL A 58 -0.40 20.72 0.61
CA VAL A 58 -1.81 21.12 0.63
C VAL A 58 -2.39 20.76 2.01
N PRO A 59 -2.66 21.74 2.89
CA PRO A 59 -3.22 21.47 4.22
C PRO A 59 -4.61 20.82 4.16
N THR A 60 -4.94 20.03 5.18
CA THR A 60 -6.27 19.42 5.31
C THR A 60 -7.38 20.48 5.26
N GLY A 61 -8.39 20.26 4.43
CA GLY A 61 -9.51 21.18 4.24
C GLY A 61 -9.23 22.38 3.34
N ALA A 62 -8.00 22.53 2.83
CA ALA A 62 -7.69 23.53 1.82
C ALA A 62 -8.12 23.05 0.43
N THR A 63 -8.55 24.00 -0.40
CA THR A 63 -8.82 23.74 -1.82
C THR A 63 -7.52 23.78 -2.61
N PHE A 64 -7.30 22.78 -3.46
CA PHE A 64 -6.17 22.77 -4.38
C PHE A 64 -6.46 23.65 -5.60
N THR A 65 -5.91 24.87 -5.61
CA THR A 65 -6.13 25.87 -6.67
C THR A 65 -4.95 25.94 -7.63
N SER A 66 -5.14 26.63 -8.76
CA SER A 66 -4.08 27.00 -9.70
C SER A 66 -2.90 27.71 -9.04
N GLU A 67 -3.16 28.59 -8.08
CA GLU A 67 -2.12 29.32 -7.33
C GLU A 67 -1.26 28.38 -6.50
N VAL A 68 -1.89 27.37 -5.88
CA VAL A 68 -1.20 26.35 -5.08
C VAL A 68 -0.39 25.40 -5.98
N CYS A 69 -0.89 25.07 -7.18
CA CYS A 69 -0.19 24.21 -8.16
C CYS A 69 0.96 24.94 -8.88
N ALA A 70 0.89 26.27 -9.00
CA ALA A 70 1.82 27.08 -9.80
C ALA A 70 3.32 26.78 -9.57
N PRO A 71 3.82 26.54 -8.35
CA PRO A 71 5.23 26.21 -8.12
C PRO A 71 5.68 24.92 -8.82
N LEU A 72 4.81 23.91 -8.92
CA LEU A 72 5.13 22.62 -9.56
C LEU A 72 5.36 22.82 -11.06
N VAL A 73 4.46 23.55 -11.70
CA VAL A 73 4.39 23.71 -13.16
C VAL A 73 5.10 24.96 -13.69
N ALA A 74 5.80 25.71 -12.84
CA ALA A 74 6.35 27.04 -13.18
C ALA A 74 7.37 27.04 -14.33
N THR A 75 8.11 25.94 -14.50
CA THR A 75 9.19 25.80 -15.50
C THR A 75 8.73 25.17 -16.81
N LEU A 76 7.49 24.68 -16.86
CA LEU A 76 6.95 24.02 -18.03
C LEU A 76 6.69 25.02 -19.18
N PRO A 77 6.87 24.58 -20.44
CA PRO A 77 6.42 25.33 -21.61
C PRO A 77 4.93 25.67 -21.55
N LEU A 78 4.53 26.83 -22.08
CA LEU A 78 3.15 27.33 -22.03
C LEU A 78 2.16 26.38 -22.71
N GLU A 79 2.61 25.63 -23.70
CA GLU A 79 1.83 24.68 -24.50
C GLU A 79 1.33 23.49 -23.68
N ILE A 80 2.06 23.09 -22.63
CA ILE A 80 1.77 21.91 -21.81
C ILE A 80 1.43 22.27 -20.36
N LYS A 81 1.87 23.44 -19.88
CA LYS A 81 1.67 23.90 -18.50
C LYS A 81 0.22 23.77 -18.04
N GLY A 82 -0.72 24.34 -18.78
CA GLY A 82 -2.15 24.31 -18.40
C GLY A 82 -2.73 22.90 -18.36
N LYS A 83 -2.24 22.00 -19.22
CA LYS A 83 -2.71 20.62 -19.26
C LYS A 83 -2.18 19.78 -18.10
N ILE A 84 -0.91 19.97 -17.73
CA ILE A 84 -0.32 19.30 -16.56
C ILE A 84 -0.94 19.84 -15.27
N GLU A 85 -1.25 21.13 -15.22
CA GLU A 85 -1.95 21.74 -14.10
C GLU A 85 -3.35 21.16 -13.90
N GLU A 86 -4.17 21.11 -14.96
CA GLU A 86 -5.52 20.50 -14.95
C GLU A 86 -5.47 19.01 -14.59
N PHE A 87 -4.46 18.30 -15.09
CA PHE A 87 -4.24 16.90 -14.78
C PHE A 87 -3.91 16.70 -13.30
N THR A 88 -2.97 17.47 -12.76
CA THR A 88 -2.57 17.39 -11.34
C THR A 88 -3.75 17.69 -10.43
N GLN A 89 -4.59 18.68 -10.78
CA GLN A 89 -5.81 18.99 -10.05
C GLN A 89 -6.83 17.85 -10.09
N SER A 90 -7.02 17.24 -11.26
CA SER A 90 -7.92 16.09 -11.43
C SER A 90 -7.42 14.86 -10.67
N VAL A 91 -6.12 14.59 -10.69
CA VAL A 91 -5.49 13.49 -9.94
C VAL A 91 -5.61 13.73 -8.43
N PHE A 92 -5.41 14.96 -7.95
CA PHE A 92 -5.61 15.28 -6.54
C PHE A 92 -7.08 15.15 -6.11
N ALA A 93 -8.03 15.58 -6.95
CA ALA A 93 -9.45 15.39 -6.68
C ALA A 93 -9.81 13.90 -6.60
N LEU A 94 -9.27 13.07 -7.52
CA LEU A 94 -9.44 11.62 -7.50
C LEU A 94 -8.79 10.98 -6.27
N PHE A 95 -7.60 11.43 -5.90
CA PHE A 95 -6.87 10.98 -4.71
C PHE A 95 -7.74 11.15 -3.44
N GLN A 96 -8.36 12.32 -3.28
CA GLN A 96 -9.27 12.59 -2.16
C GLN A 96 -10.60 11.82 -2.27
N ASP A 97 -11.17 11.74 -3.46
CA ASP A 97 -12.50 11.14 -3.69
C ASP A 97 -12.52 9.62 -3.51
N LEU A 98 -11.39 8.97 -3.75
CA LEU A 98 -11.24 7.52 -3.64
C LEU A 98 -10.48 7.07 -2.38
N ASP A 99 -10.11 7.99 -1.49
CA ASP A 99 -9.36 7.72 -0.25
C ASP A 99 -8.01 7.01 -0.49
N PHE A 100 -7.22 7.58 -1.40
CA PHE A 100 -5.81 7.21 -1.51
C PHE A 100 -5.01 7.73 -0.31
N THR A 101 -4.03 6.95 0.13
CA THR A 101 -2.96 7.37 1.05
C THR A 101 -1.67 7.68 0.31
N PHE A 102 -1.47 7.06 -0.86
CA PHE A 102 -0.31 7.24 -1.73
C PHE A 102 -0.73 7.06 -3.19
N LEU A 103 -0.24 7.90 -4.09
CA LEU A 103 -0.41 7.72 -5.53
C LEU A 103 0.81 8.28 -6.27
N GLU A 104 1.46 7.43 -7.04
CA GLU A 104 2.63 7.75 -7.85
C GLU A 104 2.39 7.34 -9.30
N MET A 105 2.78 8.21 -10.22
CA MET A 105 2.84 7.97 -11.65
C MET A 105 4.27 8.22 -12.10
N ASN A 106 5.03 7.15 -12.35
CA ASN A 106 6.43 7.22 -12.70
C ASN A 106 6.86 6.16 -13.74
N PRO A 107 6.73 6.43 -15.05
CA PRO A 107 6.44 7.72 -15.64
C PRO A 107 4.97 7.89 -16.07
N PHE A 108 4.59 9.14 -16.32
CA PHE A 108 3.54 9.46 -17.28
C PHE A 108 4.09 10.32 -18.41
N THR A 109 3.47 10.27 -19.58
CA THR A 109 3.88 11.04 -20.77
C THR A 109 2.71 11.86 -21.34
N LEU A 110 2.94 12.56 -22.45
CA LEU A 110 1.92 13.27 -23.20
C LEU A 110 1.70 12.64 -24.57
N VAL A 111 0.50 12.11 -24.82
CA VAL A 111 0.07 11.58 -26.12
C VAL A 111 -0.96 12.54 -26.72
N ASP A 112 -0.66 13.10 -27.90
CA ASP A 112 -1.45 14.19 -28.49
C ASP A 112 -1.67 15.38 -27.52
N GLY A 113 -0.64 15.60 -26.70
CA GLY A 113 -0.66 16.58 -25.63
C GLY A 113 -1.64 16.27 -24.51
N LYS A 114 -2.06 15.02 -24.29
CA LYS A 114 -2.86 14.60 -23.14
C LYS A 114 -2.03 13.70 -22.22
N PRO A 115 -2.14 13.85 -20.89
CA PRO A 115 -1.47 12.96 -19.94
C PRO A 115 -1.84 11.49 -20.18
N TYR A 116 -0.83 10.64 -20.18
CA TYR A 116 -0.95 9.20 -20.32
C TYR A 116 -0.02 8.52 -19.31
N PRO A 117 -0.53 7.97 -18.21
CA PRO A 117 0.27 7.19 -17.25
C PRO A 117 0.83 5.93 -17.92
N LEU A 118 2.13 5.69 -17.78
CA LEU A 118 2.82 4.49 -18.28
C LEU A 118 3.12 3.51 -17.14
N ASP A 119 3.31 4.03 -15.93
CA ASP A 119 3.37 3.26 -14.70
C ASP A 119 2.60 3.99 -13.60
N MET A 120 1.96 3.20 -12.73
CA MET A 120 1.18 3.70 -11.61
C MET A 120 1.31 2.80 -10.40
N ARG A 121 1.55 3.42 -9.24
CA ARG A 121 1.49 2.76 -7.94
C ARG A 121 0.55 3.54 -7.04
N GLY A 122 -0.41 2.86 -6.43
CA GLY A 122 -1.38 3.48 -5.53
C GLY A 122 -1.60 2.65 -4.27
N GLU A 123 -1.85 3.34 -3.17
CA GLU A 123 -2.29 2.75 -1.90
C GLU A 123 -3.60 3.42 -1.49
N LEU A 124 -4.59 2.60 -1.11
CA LEU A 124 -5.89 3.04 -0.63
C LEU A 124 -6.01 2.78 0.86
N ASP A 125 -6.73 3.64 1.57
CA ASP A 125 -7.10 3.41 2.97
C ASP A 125 -8.19 2.35 3.04
N ASP A 126 -7.83 1.08 3.24
CA ASP A 126 -8.76 -0.06 3.29
C ASP A 126 -9.92 0.14 4.28
N THR A 127 -9.72 0.93 5.34
CA THR A 127 -10.78 1.29 6.30
C THR A 127 -11.87 2.17 5.70
N ALA A 128 -11.63 2.80 4.55
CA ALA A 128 -12.60 3.57 3.77
C ALA A 128 -13.50 2.70 2.87
N ALA A 129 -13.30 1.38 2.82
CA ALA A 129 -14.08 0.49 1.95
C ALA A 129 -15.60 0.63 2.14
N PHE A 130 -16.08 0.82 3.37
CA PHE A 130 -17.52 0.95 3.68
C PHE A 130 -18.18 2.16 2.99
N LYS A 131 -17.43 3.26 2.77
CA LYS A 131 -17.96 4.46 2.07
C LYS A 131 -17.68 4.42 0.56
N ASN A 132 -16.61 3.74 0.15
CA ASN A 132 -16.18 3.69 -1.25
C ASN A 132 -16.62 2.44 -2.01
N PHE A 133 -17.38 1.52 -1.39
CA PHE A 133 -17.78 0.25 -2.00
C PHE A 133 -18.35 0.36 -3.42
N LYS A 134 -19.13 1.42 -3.72
CA LYS A 134 -19.69 1.65 -5.07
C LYS A 134 -18.64 2.06 -6.09
N LYS A 135 -17.61 2.80 -5.66
CA LYS A 135 -16.55 3.34 -6.52
C LYS A 135 -15.44 2.32 -6.72
N TRP A 136 -15.04 1.64 -5.65
CA TRP A 136 -13.98 0.64 -5.68
C TRP A 136 -14.43 -0.67 -6.33
N GLY A 137 -15.72 -1.02 -6.22
CA GLY A 137 -16.23 -2.28 -6.74
C GLY A 137 -15.57 -3.47 -6.03
N ASN A 138 -15.03 -4.40 -6.80
CA ASN A 138 -14.36 -5.60 -6.30
C ASN A 138 -12.84 -5.41 -6.30
N ILE A 139 -12.35 -4.35 -5.67
CA ILE A 139 -10.91 -4.11 -5.56
C ILE A 139 -10.25 -5.20 -4.73
N GLU A 140 -9.07 -5.64 -5.16
CA GLU A 140 -8.25 -6.62 -4.43
C GLU A 140 -6.97 -5.92 -3.95
N PHE A 141 -6.58 -6.21 -2.70
CA PHE A 141 -5.33 -5.72 -2.12
C PHE A 141 -4.26 -6.82 -2.23
N PRO A 142 -3.36 -6.73 -3.22
CA PRO A 142 -2.37 -7.79 -3.45
C PRO A 142 -1.35 -7.84 -2.30
N MET A 143 -0.95 -9.06 -1.96
CA MET A 143 0.14 -9.27 -1.01
C MET A 143 1.48 -8.83 -1.61
N PRO A 144 2.47 -8.44 -0.79
CA PRO A 144 3.82 -8.14 -1.26
C PRO A 144 4.41 -9.32 -2.04
N PHE A 145 5.20 -9.02 -3.08
CA PHE A 145 5.85 -10.05 -3.91
C PHE A 145 6.62 -11.06 -3.04
N GLY A 146 6.48 -12.34 -3.36
CA GLY A 146 7.10 -13.47 -2.66
C GLY A 146 6.32 -13.98 -1.43
N ARG A 147 5.22 -13.31 -1.05
CA ARG A 147 4.30 -13.83 -0.05
C ARG A 147 3.03 -14.37 -0.70
N VAL A 148 2.70 -15.61 -0.38
CA VAL A 148 1.41 -16.24 -0.72
C VAL A 148 0.78 -16.65 0.60
N MET A 149 -0.48 -16.27 0.83
CA MET A 149 -1.18 -16.71 2.02
C MET A 149 -1.33 -18.23 1.99
N SER A 150 -0.93 -18.88 3.08
CA SER A 150 -1.28 -20.27 3.35
C SER A 150 -2.80 -20.43 3.53
N PRO A 151 -3.36 -21.63 3.34
CA PRO A 151 -4.79 -21.89 3.59
C PRO A 151 -5.24 -21.46 4.99
N THR A 152 -4.36 -21.59 5.99
CA THR A 152 -4.58 -21.17 7.38
C THR A 152 -4.60 -19.65 7.54
N GLU A 153 -3.69 -18.92 6.89
CA GLU A 153 -3.72 -17.45 6.88
C GLU A 153 -4.98 -16.92 6.19
N SER A 154 -5.36 -17.48 5.04
CA SER A 154 -6.58 -17.10 4.32
C SER A 154 -7.84 -17.36 5.13
N PHE A 155 -7.90 -18.46 5.89
CA PHE A 155 -9.02 -18.75 6.77
C PHE A 155 -9.17 -17.71 7.89
N VAL A 156 -8.07 -17.38 8.58
CA VAL A 156 -8.09 -16.35 9.64
C VAL A 156 -8.44 -14.98 9.07
N HIS A 157 -7.87 -14.62 7.91
CA HIS A 157 -8.20 -13.38 7.22
C HIS A 157 -9.71 -13.29 6.90
N GLY A 158 -10.32 -14.37 6.42
CA GLY A 158 -11.76 -14.42 6.18
C GLY A 158 -12.64 -14.42 7.44
N LEU A 159 -12.08 -14.70 8.63
CA LEU A 159 -12.76 -14.47 9.92
C LEU A 159 -12.67 -12.99 10.31
N ASP A 160 -11.49 -12.39 10.18
CA ASP A 160 -11.20 -10.98 10.47
C ASP A 160 -12.13 -10.03 9.68
N GLU A 161 -12.35 -10.28 8.40
CA GLU A 161 -13.27 -9.50 7.55
C GLU A 161 -14.74 -9.52 8.01
N LYS A 162 -15.14 -10.51 8.81
CA LYS A 162 -16.54 -10.74 9.21
C LYS A 162 -16.83 -10.36 10.65
N THR A 163 -15.83 -9.86 11.38
CA THR A 163 -15.94 -9.48 12.78
C THR A 163 -15.56 -8.02 12.99
N SER A 164 -16.04 -7.44 14.10
CA SER A 164 -15.55 -6.13 14.58
C SER A 164 -14.29 -6.26 15.45
N ALA A 165 -13.92 -7.49 15.80
CA ALA A 165 -12.65 -7.79 16.44
C ALA A 165 -11.49 -7.67 15.42
N SER A 166 -10.25 -7.79 15.90
CA SER A 166 -9.08 -7.98 15.04
C SER A 166 -8.53 -9.38 15.26
N LEU A 167 -8.36 -10.12 14.18
CA LEU A 167 -7.77 -11.45 14.14
C LEU A 167 -6.66 -11.46 13.09
N LYS A 168 -5.40 -11.39 13.51
CA LYS A 168 -4.26 -11.44 12.57
C LYS A 168 -3.43 -12.67 12.84
N PHE A 169 -3.08 -13.39 11.78
CA PHE A 169 -2.24 -14.58 11.86
C PHE A 169 -1.31 -14.60 10.65
N THR A 170 -0.04 -14.86 10.89
CA THR A 170 0.99 -14.95 9.85
C THR A 170 1.95 -16.06 10.21
N VAL A 171 2.18 -16.99 9.28
CA VAL A 171 3.16 -18.06 9.47
C VAL A 171 4.54 -17.53 9.08
N LEU A 172 5.49 -17.62 10.01
CA LEU A 172 6.88 -17.18 9.82
C LEU A 172 7.80 -18.36 9.53
N ASN A 173 7.70 -19.41 10.34
CA ASN A 173 8.46 -20.65 10.18
C ASN A 173 7.56 -21.85 10.52
N PRO A 174 7.06 -22.61 9.53
CA PRO A 174 6.25 -23.80 9.80
C PRO A 174 6.92 -24.83 10.72
N GLU A 175 8.25 -24.90 10.71
CA GLU A 175 9.07 -25.79 11.55
C GLU A 175 9.48 -25.15 12.88
N GLY A 176 8.94 -23.97 13.20
CA GLY A 176 9.19 -23.28 14.45
C GLY A 176 8.65 -24.05 15.65
N ARG A 177 9.38 -24.04 16.78
CA ARG A 177 8.93 -24.69 18.03
C ARG A 177 8.19 -23.75 18.98
N ILE A 178 8.23 -22.43 18.71
CA ILE A 178 7.59 -21.41 19.54
C ILE A 178 6.38 -20.89 18.78
N TRP A 179 5.18 -21.16 19.29
CA TRP A 179 3.92 -20.67 18.72
C TRP A 179 3.24 -19.75 19.71
N THR A 180 2.69 -18.65 19.21
CA THR A 180 2.09 -17.61 20.05
C THR A 180 0.62 -17.41 19.70
N MET A 181 -0.18 -17.12 20.73
CA MET A 181 -1.58 -16.70 20.62
C MET A 181 -1.80 -15.60 21.65
N VAL A 182 -1.55 -14.36 21.24
CA VAL A 182 -1.46 -13.21 22.15
C VAL A 182 -2.68 -12.31 22.01
N ALA A 183 -3.25 -11.89 23.14
CA ALA A 183 -4.34 -10.91 23.14
C ALA A 183 -3.77 -9.47 23.03
N GLY A 184 -4.15 -8.73 21.99
CA GLY A 184 -3.76 -7.33 21.77
C GLY A 184 -2.53 -7.14 20.87
N GLY A 185 -2.69 -6.32 19.82
CA GLY A 185 -1.60 -6.02 18.88
C GLY A 185 -0.33 -5.40 19.49
N GLY A 186 -0.45 -4.62 20.58
CA GLY A 186 0.73 -4.11 21.29
C GLY A 186 1.49 -5.20 22.04
N ALA A 187 0.76 -6.14 22.66
CA ALA A 187 1.37 -7.25 23.37
C ALA A 187 2.01 -8.24 22.40
N SER A 188 1.36 -8.56 21.28
CA SER A 188 1.90 -9.50 20.28
C SER A 188 3.27 -9.09 19.76
N VAL A 189 3.50 -7.78 19.55
CA VAL A 189 4.81 -7.24 19.18
C VAL A 189 5.83 -7.45 20.30
N ILE A 190 5.50 -7.08 21.55
CA ILE A 190 6.40 -7.24 22.71
C ILE A 190 6.82 -8.71 22.89
N TYR A 191 5.88 -9.66 22.75
CA TYR A 191 6.20 -11.08 22.85
C TYR A 191 7.10 -11.55 21.69
N ALA A 192 6.82 -11.14 20.45
CA ALA A 192 7.66 -11.49 19.30
C ALA A 192 9.09 -10.92 19.45
N ASP A 193 9.22 -9.66 19.86
CA ASP A 193 10.51 -9.00 20.12
C ASP A 193 11.27 -9.73 21.24
N THR A 194 10.59 -10.07 22.33
CA THR A 194 11.20 -10.80 23.46
C THR A 194 11.73 -12.17 23.02
N VAL A 195 11.00 -12.91 22.19
CA VAL A 195 11.48 -14.19 21.62
C VAL A 195 12.73 -13.97 20.77
N GLY A 196 12.75 -12.90 19.98
CA GLY A 196 13.91 -12.49 19.19
C GLY A 196 15.13 -12.11 20.04
N ASP A 197 14.94 -11.27 21.05
CA ASP A 197 15.98 -10.80 21.97
C ASP A 197 16.61 -11.93 22.78
N LEU A 198 15.83 -12.98 23.08
CA LEU A 198 16.32 -14.20 23.72
C LEU A 198 17.04 -15.15 22.75
N GLY A 199 17.18 -14.79 21.48
CA GLY A 199 17.92 -15.54 20.46
C GLY A 199 17.12 -16.62 19.73
N TYR A 200 15.79 -16.63 19.88
CA TYR A 200 14.91 -17.67 19.31
C TYR A 200 14.07 -17.19 18.11
N ALA A 201 14.46 -16.08 17.47
CA ALA A 201 13.73 -15.52 16.32
C ALA A 201 13.49 -16.55 15.20
N SER A 202 14.48 -17.38 14.88
CA SER A 202 14.39 -18.41 13.82
C SER A 202 13.44 -19.56 14.17
N GLU A 203 13.00 -19.66 15.42
CA GLU A 203 12.15 -20.74 15.91
C GLU A 203 10.71 -20.29 16.20
N LEU A 204 10.44 -19.00 16.01
CA LEU A 204 9.11 -18.44 16.12
C LEU A 204 8.30 -18.88 14.90
N GLY A 205 7.26 -19.69 15.15
CA GLY A 205 6.45 -20.27 14.10
C GLY A 205 5.50 -19.28 13.46
N ASN A 206 4.99 -18.32 14.24
CA ASN A 206 4.00 -17.35 13.78
C ASN A 206 4.14 -15.98 14.45
N TYR A 207 3.59 -14.97 13.77
CA TYR A 207 3.14 -13.74 14.37
C TYR A 207 1.61 -13.76 14.44
N ALA A 208 1.04 -13.52 15.61
CA ALA A 208 -0.38 -13.70 15.87
C ALA A 208 -0.90 -12.70 16.91
N GLU A 209 -2.06 -12.11 16.64
CA GLU A 209 -2.84 -11.39 17.64
C GLU A 209 -4.34 -11.63 17.46
N TYR A 210 -5.05 -11.56 18.59
CA TYR A 210 -6.49 -11.37 18.61
C TYR A 210 -6.85 -10.23 19.57
N SER A 211 -7.73 -9.32 19.17
CA SER A 211 -8.11 -8.15 19.98
C SER A 211 -9.47 -7.60 19.59
N GLY A 212 -9.96 -6.54 20.26
CA GLY A 212 -11.28 -5.97 19.96
C GLY A 212 -12.47 -6.79 20.46
N ALA A 213 -12.26 -7.60 21.50
CA ALA A 213 -13.28 -8.44 22.15
C ALA A 213 -14.00 -9.45 21.21
N PRO A 214 -13.24 -10.38 20.57
CA PRO A 214 -13.85 -11.46 19.81
C PRO A 214 -14.71 -12.37 20.69
N ASN A 215 -15.72 -13.00 20.10
CA ASN A 215 -16.60 -13.92 20.78
C ASN A 215 -15.97 -15.32 20.95
N GLU A 216 -16.64 -16.19 21.71
CA GLU A 216 -16.13 -17.54 22.02
C GLU A 216 -15.87 -18.39 20.76
N GLU A 217 -16.75 -18.34 19.78
CA GLU A 217 -16.61 -19.13 18.55
C GLU A 217 -15.44 -18.61 17.69
N GLU A 218 -15.26 -17.29 17.59
CA GLU A 218 -14.13 -16.69 16.88
C GLU A 218 -12.79 -17.09 17.51
N VAL A 219 -12.69 -17.02 18.83
CA VAL A 219 -11.48 -17.44 19.57
C VAL A 219 -11.24 -18.94 19.43
N LEU A 220 -12.31 -19.76 19.44
CA LEU A 220 -12.21 -21.20 19.24
C LEU A 220 -11.65 -21.55 17.86
N GLN A 221 -12.19 -20.93 16.79
CA GLN A 221 -11.71 -21.15 15.42
C GLN A 221 -10.27 -20.67 15.25
N TYR A 222 -9.94 -19.50 15.81
CA TYR A 222 -8.58 -18.98 15.79
C TYR A 222 -7.59 -19.91 16.53
N ALA A 223 -7.96 -20.38 17.73
CA ALA A 223 -7.12 -21.30 18.51
C ALA A 223 -6.87 -22.62 17.79
N ARG A 224 -7.88 -23.17 17.10
CA ARG A 224 -7.73 -24.38 16.27
C ARG A 224 -6.65 -24.21 15.22
N VAL A 225 -6.66 -23.09 14.49
CA VAL A 225 -5.64 -22.80 13.48
C VAL A 225 -4.23 -22.80 14.08
N VAL A 226 -4.05 -22.13 15.22
CA VAL A 226 -2.74 -22.08 15.89
C VAL A 226 -2.27 -23.47 16.31
N ILE A 227 -3.16 -24.27 16.92
CA ILE A 227 -2.85 -25.63 17.38
C ILE A 227 -2.56 -26.57 16.20
N ASP A 228 -3.36 -26.51 15.14
CA ASP A 228 -3.17 -27.33 13.93
C ASP A 228 -1.82 -27.03 13.28
N CYS A 229 -1.43 -25.75 13.20
CA CYS A 229 -0.10 -25.37 12.70
C CYS A 229 1.01 -25.91 13.61
N ALA A 230 0.89 -25.70 14.92
CA ALA A 230 1.88 -26.11 15.91
C ALA A 230 2.07 -27.63 16.03
N THR A 231 1.11 -28.42 15.54
CA THR A 231 1.12 -29.89 15.61
C THR A 231 1.28 -30.58 14.25
N SER A 232 1.47 -29.80 13.17
CA SER A 232 1.55 -30.31 11.80
C SER A 232 2.81 -31.15 11.48
N GLY A 233 3.90 -30.96 12.23
CA GLY A 233 5.18 -31.68 12.08
C GLY A 233 5.83 -31.99 13.44
N PRO A 234 5.54 -33.16 14.06
CA PRO A 234 6.03 -33.53 15.39
C PRO A 234 7.50 -34.02 15.43
#